data_AF-A0A812TM26-F1
#
_entry.id   AF-A0A812TM26-F1
#
_cell.length_a   1.000
_cell.length_b   1.000
_cell.length_c   1.000
_cell.angle_alpha   90.00
_cell.angle_beta   90.00
_cell.angle_gamma   90.00
#
_symmetry.space_group_name_H-M   'P 1'
#
loop_
_entity.id
_entity.type
_entity.pdbx_description
1 polymer ?
#
loop_
_entity_poly.entity_id
_entity_poly.type
_entity_poly.pdbx_seq_one_letter_code
_entity_poly.pdbx_strand_id
1 'polypeptide(L)'
;MLLGAQALKHRFGTKTVGSTRAYHASKSTPVMWALMSAQYEGAAALLAAGARLDICNCRGWRAEDFVKGLSIPGFLQQGLEGDPSECKRVACLALSDADVFQV
;
A
#
# COMPACT_ATOMS: atom_id res chain seq x y z
N MET A 1 -0.27 -23.89 0.10
CA MET A 1 -1.38 -24.15 1.03
C MET A 1 -1.44 -23.18 2.23
N LEU A 2 -0.33 -22.61 2.70
CA LEU A 2 -0.30 -21.71 3.87
C LEU A 2 -1.13 -20.41 3.70
N LEU A 3 -0.99 -19.71 2.57
CA LEU A 3 -1.77 -18.49 2.29
C LEU A 3 -3.28 -18.77 2.18
N GLY A 4 -3.66 -19.92 1.61
CA GLY A 4 -5.07 -20.33 1.53
C GLY A 4 -5.70 -20.52 2.90
N ALA A 5 -4.99 -21.19 3.82
CA ALA A 5 -5.45 -21.38 5.21
C ALA A 5 -5.57 -20.03 5.96
N GLN A 6 -4.63 -19.11 5.76
CA GLN A 6 -4.69 -17.77 6.38
C GLN A 6 -5.83 -16.93 5.80
N ALA A 7 -6.06 -16.96 4.49
CA ALA A 7 -7.20 -16.32 3.85
C ALA A 7 -8.54 -16.91 4.34
N LEU A 8 -8.58 -18.22 4.61
CA LEU A 8 -9.77 -18.88 5.16
C LEU A 8 -10.04 -18.43 6.61
N LYS A 9 -9.00 -18.34 7.45
CA LYS A 9 -9.12 -17.77 8.82
C LYS A 9 -9.70 -16.35 8.78
N HIS A 10 -9.28 -15.52 7.83
CA HIS A 10 -9.83 -14.17 7.63
C HIS A 10 -11.33 -14.21 7.29
N ARG A 11 -11.77 -15.14 6.42
CA ARG A 11 -13.19 -15.32 6.08
C ARG A 11 -14.04 -15.72 7.29
N PHE A 12 -13.48 -16.50 8.21
CA PHE A 12 -14.14 -16.90 9.46
C PHE A 12 -13.95 -15.88 10.59
N GLY A 13 -13.59 -14.64 10.29
CA GLY A 13 -13.56 -13.53 11.25
C GLY A 13 -12.25 -13.37 12.01
N THR A 14 -11.27 -14.25 11.84
CA THR A 14 -9.93 -14.07 12.44
C THR A 14 -9.12 -13.10 11.59
N LYS A 15 -9.19 -11.80 11.92
CA LYS A 15 -8.50 -10.72 11.21
C LYS A 15 -7.18 -10.35 11.90
N THR A 16 -6.12 -11.08 11.58
CA THR A 16 -4.74 -10.74 11.95
C THR A 16 -4.04 -10.09 10.77
N VAL A 17 -2.90 -9.42 11.00
CA VAL A 17 -2.09 -8.86 9.92
C VAL A 17 -1.77 -9.92 8.85
N GLY A 18 -1.40 -11.13 9.27
CA GLY A 18 -1.09 -12.23 8.36
C GLY A 18 -2.30 -12.76 7.58
N SER A 19 -3.46 -12.89 8.24
CA SER A 19 -4.66 -13.40 7.58
C SER A 19 -5.26 -12.36 6.61
N THR A 20 -5.24 -11.07 6.97
CA THR A 20 -5.64 -9.96 6.09
C THR A 20 -4.74 -9.88 4.85
N ARG A 21 -3.41 -9.91 5.03
CA ARG A 21 -2.45 -9.94 3.92
C ARG A 21 -2.71 -11.12 2.97
N ALA A 22 -2.87 -12.32 3.52
CA ALA A 22 -3.16 -13.49 2.71
C ALA A 22 -4.52 -13.40 1.98
N TYR A 23 -5.53 -12.80 2.62
CA TYR A 23 -6.87 -12.65 2.05
C TYR A 23 -6.92 -11.70 0.85
N HIS A 24 -6.11 -10.63 0.88
CA HIS A 24 -6.01 -9.62 -0.18
C HIS A 24 -4.83 -9.84 -1.15
N ALA A 25 -3.92 -10.79 -0.91
CA ALA A 25 -2.70 -10.95 -1.71
C ALA A 25 -2.92 -11.14 -3.22
N SER A 26 -3.98 -11.88 -3.59
CA SER A 26 -4.20 -12.26 -5.00
C SER A 26 -4.55 -11.04 -5.87
N LYS A 27 -3.74 -10.80 -6.91
CA LYS A 27 -3.81 -9.63 -7.82
C LYS A 27 -3.64 -8.27 -7.14
N SER A 28 -3.08 -8.21 -5.93
CA SER A 28 -2.73 -6.93 -5.32
C SER A 28 -1.52 -6.30 -6.03
N THR A 29 -1.61 -5.02 -6.32
CA THR A 29 -0.52 -4.24 -6.92
C THR A 29 0.53 -3.88 -5.87
N PRO A 30 1.75 -3.46 -6.26
CA PRO A 30 2.76 -3.02 -5.29
C PRO A 30 2.27 -1.90 -4.36
N VAL A 31 1.49 -0.94 -4.88
CA VAL A 31 0.95 0.16 -4.06
C VAL A 31 -0.04 -0.36 -3.01
N MET A 32 -0.88 -1.34 -3.34
CA MET A 32 -1.77 -1.98 -2.35
C MET A 32 -0.98 -2.65 -1.22
N TRP A 33 0.14 -3.30 -1.53
CA TRP A 33 1.01 -3.92 -0.52
C TRP A 33 1.66 -2.91 0.41
N ALA A 34 2.13 -1.80 -0.15
CA ALA A 34 2.73 -0.70 0.63
C ALA A 34 1.70 -0.09 1.58
N LEU A 35 0.50 0.24 1.08
CA LEU A 35 -0.60 0.79 1.88
C LEU A 35 -1.06 -0.17 2.98
N MET A 36 -1.30 -1.43 2.65
CA MET A 36 -1.71 -2.47 3.61
C MET A 36 -0.68 -2.70 4.73
N SER A 37 0.59 -2.35 4.48
CA SER A 37 1.68 -2.48 5.45
C SER A 37 2.11 -1.15 6.07
N ALA A 38 1.35 -0.08 5.85
CA ALA A 38 1.64 1.29 6.31
C ALA A 38 3.04 1.79 5.91
N GLN A 39 3.58 1.32 4.78
CA GLN A 39 4.87 1.76 4.23
C GLN A 39 4.63 3.00 3.34
N TYR A 40 4.39 4.15 3.98
CA TYR A 40 3.93 5.35 3.27
C TYR A 40 4.96 5.98 2.35
N GLU A 41 6.25 5.91 2.69
CA GLU A 41 7.35 6.36 1.81
C GLU A 41 7.46 5.49 0.56
N GLY A 42 7.39 4.16 0.73
CA GLY A 42 7.33 3.23 -0.39
C GLY A 42 6.08 3.43 -1.26
N ALA A 43 4.93 3.71 -0.63
CA ALA A 43 3.72 4.08 -1.35
C ALA A 43 3.89 5.39 -2.12
N ALA A 44 4.53 6.41 -1.51
CA ALA A 44 4.86 7.67 -2.18
C ALA A 44 5.76 7.46 -3.39
N ALA A 45 6.80 6.63 -3.28
CA ALA A 45 7.69 6.31 -4.39
C ALA A 45 6.92 5.62 -5.55
N LEU A 46 6.01 4.69 -5.23
CA LEU A 46 5.17 4.03 -6.24
C LEU A 46 4.19 5.00 -6.90
N LEU A 47 3.56 5.90 -6.13
CA LEU A 47 2.68 6.94 -6.67
C LEU A 47 3.43 7.94 -7.54
N ALA A 48 4.61 8.39 -7.09
CA ALA A 48 5.51 9.26 -7.84
C ALA A 48 5.93 8.64 -9.18
N ALA A 49 6.10 7.31 -9.23
CA ALA A 49 6.40 6.55 -10.44
C ALA A 49 5.19 6.30 -11.35
N GLY A 50 4.00 6.81 -11.01
CA GLY A 50 2.79 6.67 -11.83
C GLY A 50 2.07 5.33 -11.66
N ALA A 51 2.10 4.74 -10.46
CA ALA A 51 1.34 3.53 -10.16
C ALA A 51 -0.15 3.68 -10.54
N ARG A 52 -0.70 2.68 -11.23
CA ARG A 52 -2.11 2.64 -11.62
C ARG A 52 -3.02 2.36 -10.42
N LEU A 53 -3.91 3.29 -10.10
CA LEU A 53 -4.83 3.23 -8.95
C LEU A 53 -6.23 2.69 -9.29
N ASP A 54 -6.54 2.58 -10.57
CA ASP A 54 -7.80 2.06 -11.11
C ASP A 54 -7.89 0.52 -11.07
N ILE A 55 -6.76 -0.17 -10.88
CA ILE A 55 -6.67 -1.63 -10.79
C ILE A 55 -7.33 -2.13 -9.49
N CYS A 56 -8.17 -3.15 -9.62
CA CYS A 56 -8.71 -3.90 -8.49
C CYS A 56 -7.99 -5.24 -8.30
N ASN A 57 -7.81 -5.67 -7.05
CA ASN A 57 -7.37 -7.04 -6.75
C ASN A 57 -8.52 -8.06 -6.90
N CYS A 58 -8.27 -9.34 -6.62
CA CYS A 58 -9.30 -10.40 -6.71
C CYS A 58 -10.47 -10.24 -5.72
N ARG A 59 -10.40 -9.27 -4.80
CA ARG A 59 -11.48 -8.91 -3.87
C ARG A 59 -12.25 -7.67 -4.33
N GLY A 60 -11.94 -7.12 -5.50
CA GLY A 60 -12.54 -5.89 -6.01
C GLY A 60 -11.99 -4.62 -5.35
N TRP A 61 -10.94 -4.72 -4.52
CA TRP A 61 -10.38 -3.58 -3.80
C TRP A 61 -9.35 -2.84 -4.65
N ARG A 62 -9.48 -1.52 -4.69
CA ARG A 62 -8.52 -0.55 -5.21
C ARG A 62 -7.50 -0.15 -4.13
N ALA A 63 -6.52 0.67 -4.51
CA ALA A 63 -5.52 1.17 -3.57
C ALA A 63 -6.16 1.95 -2.40
N GLU A 64 -7.11 2.83 -2.69
CA GLU A 64 -7.81 3.66 -1.70
C GLU A 64 -8.59 2.85 -0.65
N ASP A 65 -9.10 1.67 -1.00
CA ASP A 65 -9.86 0.82 -0.08
C ASP A 65 -9.01 0.34 1.11
N PHE A 66 -7.69 0.21 0.93
CA PHE A 66 -6.77 -0.21 2.00
C PHE A 66 -6.53 0.85 3.06
N VAL A 67 -6.82 2.12 2.74
CA VAL A 67 -6.63 3.26 3.65
C VAL A 67 -7.94 3.93 4.03
N LYS A 68 -9.07 3.43 3.54
CA LYS A 68 -10.39 3.97 3.83
C LYS A 68 -10.67 3.91 5.34
N GLY A 69 -10.96 5.08 5.91
CA GLY A 69 -11.22 5.23 7.36
C GLY A 69 -9.96 5.22 8.23
N LEU A 70 -8.76 5.19 7.64
CA LEU A 70 -7.50 5.40 8.34
C LEU A 70 -7.09 6.87 8.27
N SER A 71 -6.41 7.35 9.31
CA SER A 71 -5.72 8.63 9.25
C SER A 71 -4.38 8.44 8.54
N ILE A 72 -4.29 8.88 7.29
CA ILE A 72 -3.07 8.83 6.48
C ILE A 72 -2.42 10.21 6.34
N PRO A 73 -1.10 10.30 6.06
CA PRO A 73 -0.46 11.57 5.77
C PRO A 73 -1.08 12.28 4.57
N GLY A 74 -1.17 13.62 4.63
CA GLY A 74 -1.81 14.43 3.57
C GLY A 74 -1.17 14.25 2.19
N PHE A 75 0.15 14.10 2.11
CA PHE A 75 0.85 13.85 0.83
C PHE A 75 0.36 12.55 0.16
N LEU A 76 0.02 11.54 0.96
CA LEU A 76 -0.39 10.23 0.47
C LEU A 76 -1.85 10.28 0.00
N GLN A 77 -2.70 11.01 0.74
CA GLN A 77 -4.07 11.26 0.34
C GLN A 77 -4.13 11.98 -1.02
N GLN A 78 -3.37 13.06 -1.19
CA GLN A 78 -3.28 13.79 -2.46
C GLN A 78 -2.78 12.90 -3.60
N GLY A 79 -1.76 12.08 -3.35
CA GLY A 79 -1.25 11.11 -4.32
C GLY A 79 -2.30 10.08 -4.75
N LEU A 80 -3.14 9.61 -3.83
CA LEU A 80 -4.24 8.69 -4.13
C LEU A 80 -5.39 9.36 -4.90
N GLU A 81 -5.60 10.66 -4.68
CA GLU A 81 -6.57 11.49 -5.41
C GLU A 81 -6.08 11.87 -6.82
N GLY A 82 -4.82 11.54 -7.16
CA GLY A 82 -4.25 11.69 -8.51
C GLY A 82 -3.21 12.79 -8.64
N ASP A 83 -2.84 13.48 -7.56
CA ASP A 83 -1.74 14.45 -7.54
C ASP A 83 -0.49 13.88 -6.86
N PRO A 84 0.48 13.34 -7.61
CA PRO A 84 1.69 12.74 -7.05
C PRO A 84 2.77 13.77 -6.68
N SER A 85 2.50 15.08 -6.71
CA SER A 85 3.53 16.12 -6.53
C SER A 85 4.24 16.03 -5.18
N GLU A 86 3.49 15.93 -4.07
CA GLU A 86 4.08 15.77 -2.73
C GLU A 86 4.67 14.36 -2.52
N CYS A 87 4.11 13.33 -3.17
CA CYS A 87 4.69 11.99 -3.16
C CYS A 87 6.10 11.98 -3.77
N LYS A 88 6.32 12.72 -4.86
CA LYS A 88 7.66 12.86 -5.48
C LYS A 88 8.64 13.49 -4.51
N ARG A 89 8.23 14.57 -3.83
CA ARG A 89 9.08 15.24 -2.83
C ARG A 89 9.48 14.31 -1.70
N VAL A 90 8.53 13.58 -1.12
CA VAL A 90 8.79 12.60 -0.04
C VAL A 90 9.68 11.46 -0.53
N ALA A 91 9.44 10.93 -1.73
CA ALA A 91 10.26 9.87 -2.31
C ALA A 91 11.72 10.32 -2.52
N CYS A 92 11.94 11.55 -3.02
CA CYS A 92 13.29 12.10 -3.17
C CYS A 92 14.01 12.27 -1.82
N LEU A 93 13.31 12.72 -0.79
CA LEU A 93 13.87 12.84 0.57
C LEU A 93 14.26 11.47 1.14
N ALA A 94 13.36 10.48 1.05
CA ALA A 94 13.63 9.13 1.56
C ALA A 94 14.83 8.46 0.88
N LEU A 95 15.02 8.69 -0.43
CA LEU A 95 16.21 8.22 -1.16
C LEU A 95 17.48 8.94 -0.71
N SER A 96 17.41 10.26 -0.51
CA SER A 96 18.56 11.05 -0.04
C SER A 96 19.00 10.63 1.37
N ASP A 97 18.05 10.34 2.25
CA ASP A 97 18.33 9.83 3.60
C ASP A 97 18.97 8.44 3.55
N ALA A 98 18.49 7.55 2.68
CA ALA A 98 19.06 6.21 2.52
C ALA A 98 20.53 6.24 2.08
N ASP A 99 20.90 7.18 1.21
CA ASP A 99 22.29 7.38 0.76
C ASP A 99 23.20 7.90 1.89
N VAL A 100 22.66 8.67 2.85
CA VAL A 100 23.42 9.20 4.00
C VAL A 100 23.77 8.11 5.02
N PHE A 101 22.98 7.03 5.11
CA PHE A 101 23.19 5.93 6.08
C PHE A 101 23.98 4.74 5.50
N GLN A 102 24.54 4.85 4.29
CA GLN A 102 25.39 3.82 3.65
C GLN A 102 26.90 3.94 4.01
N VAL A 103 27.26 4.57 5.14
CA VAL A 103 28.66 4.74 5.60
C VAL A 103 29.12 3.62 6.53
#